data_AF-A0ABD3SYJ6-F1
#
_entry.id   AF-A0ABD3SYJ6-F1
#
_cell.length_a   1.000
_cell.length_b   1.000
_cell.length_c   1.000
_cell.angle_alpha   90.00
_cell.angle_beta   90.00
_cell.angle_gamma   90.00
#
_symmetry.space_group_name_H-M   'P 1'
#
loop_
_entity.id
_entity.type
_entity.pdbx_description
1 polymer ?
#
loop_
_entity_poly.entity_id
_entity_poly.type
_entity_poly.pdbx_seq_one_letter_code
_entity_poly.pdbx_strand_id
1 'polypeptide(L)'
;MATNAFKSLYNFKKQHSLDHPPPPSTTTTKYSFFLKPTTSTTTTTSLSLSNSTTFAASSATYSTPITDTSTTQDTQFELLQQHLSSKNFREADEETRRLLIVLAGEAAEKRGYVFFSEVQFISSDDLKTIDELWRKYSDNKFGYSVQKKIWKKMKKDFTSFFIKVAWMKKLESSEVEQYNYRAFPTEFIWENDENTPEGHLPLTNALRGTRLLQNIFTHPAFEDDDEEDEEEEIGTEENGNGNKLLSKKLFKTNYTF
;
A
#
# COMPACT_ATOMS: atom_id res chain seq x y z
N MET A 1 -54.52 32.30 -26.56
CA MET A 1 -54.05 33.41 -27.41
C MET A 1 -52.56 33.23 -27.62
N ALA A 2 -52.14 33.24 -28.88
CA ALA A 2 -50.77 33.03 -29.33
C ALA A 2 -50.15 34.38 -29.70
N THR A 3 -48.88 34.62 -29.32
CA THR A 3 -48.02 35.64 -29.94
C THR A 3 -46.55 35.21 -29.87
N ASN A 4 -46.03 34.77 -31.02
CA ASN A 4 -44.75 35.12 -31.68
C ASN A 4 -43.56 35.54 -30.79
N ALA A 5 -42.45 34.80 -30.77
CA ALA A 5 -41.37 34.70 -31.77
C ALA A 5 -40.43 35.92 -31.83
N PHE A 6 -39.16 35.72 -31.44
CA PHE A 6 -38.00 36.41 -32.01
C PHE A 6 -36.74 35.52 -31.96
N LYS A 7 -36.15 35.30 -33.14
CA LYS A 7 -34.82 34.70 -33.38
C LYS A 7 -33.74 35.78 -33.32
N SER A 8 -32.54 35.45 -32.85
CA SER A 8 -31.24 35.96 -33.33
C SER A 8 -30.13 35.16 -32.61
N LEU A 9 -29.47 34.14 -33.19
CA LEU A 9 -28.37 34.15 -34.16
C LEU A 9 -27.22 35.13 -33.84
N TYR A 10 -26.20 34.65 -33.13
CA TYR A 10 -24.80 35.02 -33.40
C TYR A 10 -23.86 33.84 -33.16
N ASN A 11 -23.45 33.23 -34.28
CA ASN A 11 -22.29 32.36 -34.39
C ASN A 11 -21.06 33.24 -34.58
N PHE A 12 -19.98 33.03 -33.82
CA PHE A 12 -18.63 33.42 -34.23
C PHE A 12 -17.70 32.22 -34.17
N LYS A 13 -17.55 31.62 -35.35
CA LYS A 13 -16.58 30.59 -35.70
C LYS A 13 -15.30 31.33 -36.11
N LYS A 14 -14.20 31.16 -35.37
CA LYS A 14 -12.88 31.63 -35.82
C LYS A 14 -12.03 30.42 -36.17
N GLN A 15 -11.91 30.17 -37.47
CA GLN A 15 -10.93 29.26 -38.06
C GLN A 15 -9.57 29.97 -38.06
N HIS A 16 -8.52 29.30 -37.59
CA HIS A 16 -7.16 29.55 -38.05
C HIS A 16 -6.58 28.21 -38.51
N SER A 17 -6.48 28.09 -39.83
CA SER A 17 -5.71 27.10 -40.55
C SER A 17 -4.29 27.66 -40.71
N LEU A 18 -3.29 26.88 -40.32
CA LEU A 18 -1.91 27.01 -40.78
C LEU A 18 -1.43 25.61 -41.16
N ASP A 19 -1.33 25.38 -42.46
CA ASP A 19 -0.54 24.33 -43.08
C ASP A 19 0.94 24.58 -42.82
N HIS A 20 1.67 23.58 -42.31
CA HIS A 20 3.08 23.23 -42.62
C HIS A 20 3.61 22.06 -41.74
N PRO A 21 4.70 21.36 -42.14
CA PRO A 21 4.74 19.99 -42.66
C PRO A 21 5.23 18.95 -41.61
N PRO A 22 5.33 17.64 -41.94
CA PRO A 22 5.39 16.57 -40.92
C PRO A 22 6.78 16.40 -40.28
N PRO A 23 6.85 15.75 -39.09
CA PRO A 23 8.10 15.54 -38.37
C PRO A 23 8.95 14.41 -38.99
N PRO A 24 10.29 14.49 -38.87
CA PRO A 24 11.17 13.40 -39.29
C PRO A 24 11.03 12.18 -38.37
N SER A 25 10.97 11.01 -39.00
CA SER A 25 11.09 9.70 -38.34
C SER A 25 12.53 9.46 -37.92
N THR A 26 12.77 9.25 -36.62
CA THR A 26 14.04 8.68 -36.13
C THR A 26 13.80 7.71 -34.97
N THR A 27 13.93 6.43 -35.32
CA THR A 27 14.64 5.39 -34.56
C THR A 27 14.12 4.99 -33.18
N THR A 28 13.22 4.01 -33.20
CA THR A 28 13.02 2.99 -32.18
C THR A 28 14.33 2.26 -31.85
N THR A 29 14.98 2.59 -30.74
CA THR A 29 16.03 1.74 -30.14
C THR A 29 15.34 0.69 -29.27
N LYS A 30 14.98 -0.44 -29.89
CA LYS A 30 14.69 -1.70 -29.19
C LYS A 30 16.02 -2.32 -28.79
N TYR A 31 16.33 -2.33 -27.49
CA TYR A 31 17.38 -3.18 -26.95
C TYR A 31 16.89 -4.64 -26.96
N SER A 32 17.26 -5.36 -28.01
CA SER A 32 17.09 -6.80 -28.13
C SER A 32 18.38 -7.51 -27.73
N PHE A 33 18.46 -7.96 -26.48
CA PHE A 33 19.47 -8.92 -26.04
C PHE A 33 19.04 -10.34 -26.48
N PHE A 34 19.47 -10.74 -27.68
CA PHE A 34 19.44 -12.12 -28.12
C PHE A 34 20.76 -12.81 -27.72
N LEU A 35 20.72 -13.66 -26.70
CA LEU A 35 21.75 -14.67 -26.46
C LEU A 35 21.21 -16.01 -26.98
N LYS A 36 21.90 -16.56 -27.99
CA LYS A 36 21.64 -17.86 -28.59
C LYS A 36 22.25 -18.98 -27.73
N PRO A 37 21.56 -20.10 -27.50
CA PRO A 37 22.20 -21.34 -27.05
C PRO A 37 22.82 -22.07 -28.25
N THR A 38 24.10 -22.38 -28.17
CA THR A 38 24.79 -23.29 -29.10
C THR A 38 24.51 -24.73 -28.68
N THR A 39 23.58 -25.39 -29.38
CA THR A 39 23.45 -26.85 -29.38
C THR A 39 24.47 -27.46 -30.33
N SER A 40 25.40 -28.25 -29.80
CA SER A 40 26.23 -29.16 -30.59
C SER A 40 25.75 -30.60 -30.33
N THR A 41 25.40 -31.29 -31.41
CA THR A 41 24.90 -32.67 -31.47
C THR A 41 26.01 -33.60 -31.98
N THR A 42 25.92 -34.89 -31.62
CA THR A 42 26.68 -36.12 -32.00
C THR A 42 27.58 -36.63 -30.85
N THR A 43 27.56 -37.91 -30.43
CA THR A 43 27.27 -39.17 -31.14
C THR A 43 26.79 -40.25 -30.16
N THR A 44 25.91 -41.10 -30.66
CA THR A 44 25.45 -42.40 -30.14
C THR A 44 26.55 -43.42 -29.88
N THR A 45 26.51 -44.09 -28.73
CA THR A 45 26.95 -45.50 -28.63
C THR A 45 26.09 -46.26 -27.63
N SER A 46 25.35 -47.23 -28.14
CA SER A 46 24.54 -48.21 -27.41
C SER A 46 25.41 -49.37 -26.92
N LEU A 47 25.26 -49.78 -25.66
CA LEU A 47 25.56 -51.15 -25.22
C LEU A 47 24.53 -51.54 -24.15
N SER A 48 23.70 -52.52 -24.49
CA SER A 48 22.87 -53.24 -23.52
C SER A 48 23.72 -54.24 -22.76
N LEU A 49 23.44 -54.44 -21.47
CA LEU A 49 23.55 -55.77 -20.89
C LEU A 49 22.59 -55.90 -19.71
N SER A 50 21.72 -56.89 -19.83
CA SER A 50 20.81 -57.41 -18.82
C SER A 50 21.58 -57.88 -17.59
N ASN A 51 20.96 -57.80 -16.40
CA ASN A 51 20.83 -58.93 -15.48
C ASN A 51 19.86 -58.57 -14.34
N SER A 52 18.81 -59.39 -14.19
CA SER A 52 18.04 -59.50 -12.96
C SER A 52 18.92 -60.10 -11.85
N THR A 53 18.73 -59.74 -10.58
CA THR A 53 18.02 -60.54 -9.55
C THR A 53 18.18 -59.87 -8.17
N THR A 54 17.14 -60.06 -7.34
CA THR A 54 17.08 -60.09 -5.86
C THR A 54 17.17 -58.82 -5.01
N PHE A 55 15.98 -58.44 -4.54
CA PHE A 55 15.56 -58.02 -3.19
C PHE A 55 16.64 -57.81 -2.10
N ALA A 56 16.66 -56.61 -1.52
CA ALA A 56 17.04 -56.38 -0.14
C ALA A 56 16.18 -55.25 0.43
N ALA A 57 15.36 -55.60 1.43
CA ALA A 57 14.56 -54.68 2.21
C ALA A 57 15.48 -53.92 3.18
N SER A 58 15.46 -52.59 3.09
CA SER A 58 16.09 -51.71 4.08
C SER A 58 15.03 -50.72 4.55
N SER A 59 14.60 -50.91 5.79
CA SER A 59 13.71 -50.04 6.53
C SER A 59 14.37 -48.68 6.72
N ALA A 60 14.11 -47.74 5.83
CA ALA A 60 14.38 -46.33 6.06
C ALA A 60 13.15 -45.73 6.73
N THR A 61 13.28 -45.40 8.00
CA THR A 61 12.39 -44.50 8.72
C THR A 61 12.21 -43.23 7.90
N TYR A 62 11.03 -43.05 7.29
CA TYR A 62 10.59 -41.75 6.80
C TYR A 62 10.31 -40.88 8.03
N SER A 63 11.37 -40.28 8.57
CA SER A 63 11.21 -39.02 9.31
C SER A 63 10.69 -38.02 8.28
N THR A 64 9.40 -37.70 8.40
CA THR A 64 8.84 -36.48 7.84
C THR A 64 9.72 -35.31 8.26
N PRO A 65 10.30 -34.52 7.34
CA PRO A 65 10.80 -33.22 7.72
C PRO A 65 9.56 -32.39 8.09
N ILE A 66 9.37 -32.21 9.39
CA ILE A 66 8.64 -31.08 9.94
C ILE A 66 9.40 -29.87 9.40
N THR A 67 8.87 -29.28 8.33
CA THR A 67 9.48 -28.11 7.73
C THR A 67 9.12 -26.96 8.65
N ASP A 68 10.12 -26.51 9.40
CA ASP A 68 10.08 -25.31 10.21
C ASP A 68 9.62 -24.13 9.35
N THR A 69 8.36 -23.71 9.50
CA THR A 69 7.79 -22.53 8.83
C THR A 69 8.55 -21.25 9.21
N SER A 70 9.29 -21.25 10.32
CA SER A 70 10.06 -20.11 10.84
C SER A 70 11.21 -19.67 9.92
N THR A 71 11.97 -20.59 9.33
CA THR A 71 13.13 -20.20 8.50
C THR A 71 12.74 -19.54 7.17
N THR A 72 11.53 -19.79 6.66
CA THR A 72 11.09 -19.21 5.38
C THR A 72 10.59 -17.78 5.57
N GLN A 73 9.91 -17.52 6.69
CA GLN A 73 9.42 -16.18 7.07
C GLN A 73 10.58 -15.19 7.28
N ASP A 74 11.67 -15.63 7.92
CA ASP A 74 12.86 -14.79 8.14
C ASP A 74 13.45 -14.26 6.83
N THR A 75 13.46 -15.07 5.76
CA THR A 75 13.98 -14.64 4.45
C THR A 75 13.03 -13.70 3.70
N GLN A 76 11.72 -13.78 3.96
CA GLN A 76 10.73 -12.99 3.23
C GLN A 76 10.79 -11.51 3.60
N PHE A 77 11.06 -11.20 4.87
CA PHE A 77 11.13 -9.82 5.38
C PHE A 77 12.55 -9.27 5.47
N GLU A 78 13.57 -10.07 5.18
CA GLU A 78 14.98 -9.68 5.24
C GLU A 78 15.27 -8.42 4.41
N LEU A 79 14.71 -8.33 3.20
CA LEU A 79 14.92 -7.17 2.32
C LEU A 79 14.30 -5.89 2.91
N LEU A 80 13.09 -6.00 3.48
CA LEU A 80 12.44 -4.88 4.18
C LEU A 80 13.28 -4.44 5.38
N GLN A 81 13.75 -5.40 6.18
CA GLN A 81 14.61 -5.14 7.33
C GLN A 81 15.93 -4.48 6.92
N GLN A 82 16.54 -4.90 5.82
CA GLN A 82 17.77 -4.31 5.29
C GLN A 82 17.55 -2.85 4.87
N HIS A 83 16.47 -2.56 4.16
CA HIS A 83 16.14 -1.18 3.76
C HIS A 83 15.88 -0.29 4.98
N LEU A 84 15.08 -0.77 5.94
CA LEU A 84 14.75 -0.04 7.16
C LEU A 84 15.96 0.21 8.06
N SER A 85 16.80 -0.81 8.29
CA SER A 85 18.03 -0.68 9.08
C SER A 85 19.05 0.27 8.45
N SER A 86 19.05 0.37 7.12
CA SER A 86 19.86 1.33 6.37
C SER A 86 19.23 2.73 6.27
N LYS A 87 18.06 2.96 6.90
CA LYS A 87 17.26 4.20 6.81
C LYS A 87 16.84 4.56 5.38
N ASN A 88 16.80 3.58 4.48
CA ASN A 88 16.33 3.72 3.10
C ASN A 88 14.79 3.56 3.08
N PHE A 89 14.08 4.53 3.67
CA PHE A 89 12.64 4.42 3.90
C PHE A 89 11.82 4.41 2.61
N ARG A 90 12.34 4.98 1.54
CA ARG A 90 11.68 4.94 0.23
C ARG A 90 11.66 3.53 -0.35
N GLU A 91 12.82 2.87 -0.36
CA GLU A 91 12.95 1.49 -0.81
C GLU A 91 12.19 0.55 0.12
N ALA A 92 12.18 0.82 1.43
CA ALA A 92 11.36 0.09 2.39
C ALA A 92 9.85 0.20 2.10
N ASP A 93 9.36 1.37 1.68
CA ASP A 93 7.96 1.57 1.28
C ASP A 93 7.60 0.76 0.02
N GLU A 94 8.49 0.80 -0.98
CA GLU A 94 8.32 0.02 -2.21
C GLU A 94 8.31 -1.49 -1.91
N GLU A 95 9.20 -1.94 -1.03
CA GLU A 95 9.27 -3.33 -0.60
C GLU A 95 8.06 -3.74 0.24
N THR A 96 7.58 -2.88 1.14
CA THR A 96 6.34 -3.10 1.90
C THR A 96 5.16 -3.29 0.96
N ARG A 97 5.05 -2.46 -0.08
CA ARG A 97 4.01 -2.60 -1.11
C ARG A 97 4.12 -3.93 -1.86
N ARG A 98 5.33 -4.35 -2.22
CA ARG A 98 5.58 -5.65 -2.86
C ARG A 98 5.17 -6.81 -1.96
N LEU A 99 5.53 -6.75 -0.68
CA LEU A 99 5.16 -7.77 0.32
C LEU A 99 3.65 -7.88 0.48
N LEU A 100 2.92 -6.77 0.62
CA LEU A 100 1.46 -6.80 0.69
C LEU A 100 0.82 -7.44 -0.55
N ILE A 101 1.40 -7.25 -1.73
CA ILE A 101 0.92 -7.86 -2.97
C ILE A 101 1.13 -9.39 -2.95
N VAL A 102 2.32 -9.85 -2.57
CA VAL A 102 2.64 -11.28 -2.48
C VAL A 102 1.78 -11.97 -1.42
N LEU A 103 1.67 -11.35 -0.25
CA LEU A 103 0.90 -11.89 0.87
C LEU A 103 -0.62 -11.94 0.60
N ALA A 104 -1.14 -11.03 -0.23
CA ALA A 104 -2.53 -11.07 -0.67
C ALA A 104 -2.84 -12.21 -1.65
N GLY A 105 -1.80 -12.83 -2.25
CA GLY A 105 -1.88 -14.01 -3.08
C GLY A 105 -1.71 -13.77 -4.59
N GLU A 106 -1.68 -14.86 -5.36
CA GLU A 106 -1.30 -14.89 -6.79
C GLU A 106 -2.13 -13.93 -7.67
N ALA A 107 -3.40 -13.73 -7.35
CA ALA A 107 -4.28 -12.81 -8.09
C ALA A 107 -3.84 -11.34 -7.95
N ALA A 108 -3.35 -10.94 -6.77
CA ALA A 108 -2.82 -9.61 -6.52
C ALA A 108 -1.45 -9.45 -7.20
N GLU A 109 -0.58 -10.47 -7.13
CA GLU A 109 0.72 -10.49 -7.80
C GLU A 109 0.61 -10.28 -9.30
N LYS A 110 -0.25 -11.05 -9.98
CA LYS A 110 -0.46 -10.94 -11.42
C LYS A 110 -0.94 -9.55 -11.85
N ARG A 111 -1.65 -8.85 -10.97
CA ARG A 111 -2.25 -7.54 -11.22
C ARG A 111 -1.36 -6.37 -10.77
N GLY A 112 -0.44 -6.62 -9.85
CA GLY A 112 0.49 -5.63 -9.29
C GLY A 112 -0.13 -4.68 -8.25
N TYR A 113 -1.30 -5.00 -7.69
CA TYR A 113 -1.89 -4.25 -6.58
C TYR A 113 -2.93 -5.07 -5.81
N VAL A 114 -3.12 -4.74 -4.53
CA VAL A 114 -4.06 -5.40 -3.61
C VAL A 114 -5.43 -4.70 -3.62
N PHE A 115 -6.51 -5.48 -3.71
CA PHE A 115 -7.87 -5.01 -3.42
C PHE A 115 -8.16 -5.10 -1.93
N PHE A 116 -9.02 -4.21 -1.44
CA PHE A 116 -9.38 -4.19 -0.01
C PHE A 116 -9.94 -5.53 0.51
N SER A 117 -10.63 -6.31 -0.34
CA SER A 117 -11.16 -7.63 0.02
C SER A 117 -10.10 -8.73 0.11
N GLU A 118 -8.90 -8.48 -0.45
CA GLU A 118 -7.79 -9.45 -0.42
C GLU A 118 -6.95 -9.28 0.86
N VAL A 119 -7.09 -8.17 1.58
CA VAL A 119 -6.38 -7.92 2.86
C VAL A 119 -6.67 -9.00 3.89
N GLN A 120 -7.88 -9.56 3.90
CA GLN A 120 -8.28 -10.63 4.82
C GLN A 120 -7.49 -11.94 4.64
N PHE A 121 -6.77 -12.11 3.51
CA PHE A 121 -5.96 -13.29 3.24
C PHE A 121 -4.51 -13.13 3.73
N ILE A 122 -4.11 -11.90 4.08
CA ILE A 122 -2.80 -11.64 4.66
C ILE A 122 -2.83 -12.13 6.11
N SER A 123 -1.86 -12.93 6.53
CA SER A 123 -1.84 -13.44 7.90
C SER A 123 -1.62 -12.29 8.91
N SER A 124 -2.17 -12.46 10.11
CA SER A 124 -1.96 -11.48 11.18
C SER A 124 -0.49 -11.36 11.56
N ASP A 125 0.24 -12.48 11.58
CA ASP A 125 1.66 -12.53 11.95
C ASP A 125 2.53 -11.78 10.93
N ASP A 126 2.20 -11.89 9.63
CA ASP A 126 2.93 -11.17 8.58
C ASP A 126 2.72 -9.65 8.69
N LEU A 127 1.49 -9.20 8.92
CA LEU A 127 1.20 -7.77 9.11
C LEU A 127 1.82 -7.22 10.40
N LYS A 128 1.79 -7.98 11.49
CA LYS A 128 2.50 -7.64 12.74
C LYS A 128 4.00 -7.50 12.48
N THR A 129 4.61 -8.45 11.77
CA THR A 129 6.04 -8.41 11.43
C THR A 129 6.41 -7.17 10.61
N ILE A 130 5.62 -6.83 9.59
CA ILE A 130 5.83 -5.60 8.81
C ILE A 130 5.76 -4.37 9.72
N ASP A 131 4.74 -4.28 10.57
CA ASP A 131 4.54 -3.16 11.47
C ASP A 131 5.68 -3.01 12.51
N GLU A 132 6.08 -4.12 13.13
CA GLU A 132 7.16 -4.17 14.10
C GLU A 132 8.48 -3.71 13.50
N LEU A 133 8.78 -4.13 12.25
CA LEU A 133 9.96 -3.67 11.53
C LEU A 133 9.92 -2.15 11.31
N TRP A 134 8.79 -1.62 10.81
CA TRP A 134 8.63 -0.18 10.62
C TRP A 134 8.82 0.60 11.91
N ARG A 135 8.21 0.16 13.01
CA ARG A 135 8.33 0.79 14.32
C ARG A 135 9.75 0.74 14.85
N LYS A 136 10.38 -0.43 14.80
CA LYS A 136 11.73 -0.67 15.34
C LYS A 136 12.79 0.24 14.73
N TYR A 137 12.71 0.48 13.43
CA TYR A 137 13.71 1.28 12.70
C TYR A 137 13.31 2.75 12.49
N SER A 138 12.18 3.17 13.05
CA SER A 138 11.68 4.57 12.99
C SER A 138 11.51 5.21 14.36
N ASP A 139 12.05 4.61 15.42
CA ASP A 139 11.83 5.06 16.80
C ASP A 139 10.34 5.13 17.17
N ASN A 140 9.57 4.13 16.73
CA ASN A 140 8.10 4.02 16.84
C ASN A 140 7.29 5.12 16.12
N LYS A 141 7.89 5.88 15.19
CA LYS A 141 7.18 6.94 14.47
C LYS A 141 6.39 6.45 13.26
N PHE A 142 6.80 5.36 12.64
CA PHE A 142 6.19 4.79 11.44
C PHE A 142 5.61 3.40 11.71
N GLY A 143 4.62 3.01 10.91
CA GLY A 143 3.90 1.73 11.06
C GLY A 143 2.39 1.88 10.84
N TYR A 144 1.75 0.77 10.52
CA TYR A 144 0.30 0.69 10.38
C TYR A 144 -0.44 0.80 11.72
N SER A 145 0.14 0.28 12.81
CA SER A 145 -0.40 0.45 14.17
C SER A 145 -0.38 1.93 14.58
N VAL A 146 0.73 2.63 14.33
CA VAL A 146 0.86 4.08 14.57
C VAL A 146 -0.19 4.85 13.78
N GLN A 147 -0.34 4.53 12.49
CA GLN A 147 -1.37 5.13 11.65
C GLN A 147 -2.79 4.82 12.14
N LYS A 148 -3.06 3.59 12.57
CA LYS A 148 -4.35 3.18 13.15
C LYS A 148 -4.69 4.02 14.39
N LYS A 149 -3.73 4.19 15.31
CA LYS A 149 -3.90 5.04 16.52
C LYS A 149 -4.23 6.47 16.14
N ILE A 150 -3.52 7.06 15.17
CA ILE A 150 -3.82 8.42 14.68
C ILE A 150 -5.21 8.48 14.03
N TRP A 151 -5.55 7.52 13.18
CA TRP A 151 -6.86 7.46 12.51
C TRP A 151 -8.02 7.36 13.52
N LYS A 152 -7.84 6.61 14.61
CA LYS A 152 -8.79 6.57 15.73
C LYS A 152 -8.93 7.91 16.43
N LYS A 153 -7.81 8.57 16.78
CA LYS A 153 -7.81 9.93 17.37
C LYS A 153 -8.51 10.95 16.47
N MET A 154 -8.46 10.76 15.15
CA MET A 154 -9.18 11.56 14.16
C MET A 154 -10.64 11.10 13.95
N LYS A 155 -11.24 10.35 14.89
CA LYS A 155 -12.63 9.86 14.84
C LYS A 155 -12.93 9.06 13.57
N LYS A 156 -11.94 8.35 13.04
CA LYS A 156 -12.01 7.56 11.81
C LYS A 156 -12.28 8.39 10.53
N ASP A 157 -12.03 9.70 10.57
CA ASP A 157 -12.08 10.57 9.38
C ASP A 157 -10.73 10.55 8.62
N PHE A 158 -10.77 10.08 7.39
CA PHE A 158 -9.58 10.01 6.54
C PHE A 158 -9.06 11.39 6.11
N THR A 159 -9.92 12.40 6.02
CA THR A 159 -9.48 13.75 5.62
C THR A 159 -8.58 14.34 6.69
N SER A 160 -9.05 14.32 7.94
CA SER A 160 -8.28 14.76 9.11
C SER A 160 -7.02 13.92 9.32
N PHE A 161 -7.11 12.59 9.12
CA PHE A 161 -5.95 11.69 9.15
C PHE A 161 -4.89 12.07 8.11
N PHE A 162 -5.26 12.25 6.83
CA PHE A 162 -4.30 12.60 5.77
C PHE A 162 -3.60 13.94 5.99
N ILE A 163 -4.29 14.91 6.60
CA ILE A 163 -3.66 16.16 7.02
C ILE A 163 -2.67 15.90 8.15
N LYS A 164 -3.06 15.11 9.17
CA LYS A 164 -2.23 14.83 10.35
C LYS A 164 -0.95 14.06 10.01
N VAL A 165 -1.01 13.05 9.14
CA VAL A 165 0.17 12.30 8.67
C VAL A 165 0.89 12.99 7.51
N ALA A 166 0.51 14.23 7.18
CA ALA A 166 1.05 15.04 6.09
C ALA A 166 1.05 14.36 4.71
N TRP A 167 0.04 13.58 4.37
CA TRP A 167 -0.20 13.13 2.99
C TRP A 167 -0.89 14.20 2.14
N MET A 168 -1.45 15.22 2.79
CA MET A 168 -1.96 16.43 2.16
C MET A 168 -1.17 17.65 2.63
N LYS A 169 -1.05 18.65 1.75
CA LYS A 169 -0.42 19.94 2.05
C LYS A 169 -1.44 21.07 1.91
N LYS A 170 -1.32 22.08 2.77
CA LYS A 170 -2.12 23.30 2.68
C LYS A 170 -1.67 24.13 1.47
N LEU A 171 -2.61 24.66 0.70
CA LEU A 171 -2.30 25.66 -0.32
C LEU A 171 -2.22 27.02 0.33
N GLU A 172 -1.02 27.59 0.38
CA GLU A 172 -0.78 28.93 0.92
C GLU A 172 -1.36 30.04 0.03
N SER A 173 -1.60 29.75 -1.25
CA SER A 173 -2.05 30.72 -2.26
C SER A 173 -3.56 30.96 -2.29
N SER A 174 -4.33 30.37 -1.37
CA SER A 174 -5.79 30.51 -1.32
C SER A 174 -6.22 31.26 -0.07
N GLU A 175 -7.08 32.28 -0.24
CA GLU A 175 -7.74 32.98 0.87
C GLU A 175 -8.63 32.04 1.71
N VAL A 176 -9.01 30.90 1.13
CA VAL A 176 -9.74 29.81 1.78
C VAL A 176 -8.80 28.65 2.07
N GLU A 177 -8.90 28.06 3.26
CA GLU A 177 -8.10 26.88 3.62
C GLU A 177 -8.41 25.70 2.70
N GLN A 178 -7.49 25.44 1.77
CA GLN A 178 -7.57 24.33 0.83
C GLN A 178 -6.38 23.40 1.02
N TYR A 179 -6.63 22.10 0.89
CA TYR A 179 -5.60 21.07 0.94
C TYR A 179 -5.53 20.30 -0.38
N ASN A 180 -4.33 19.92 -0.79
CA ASN A 180 -4.13 19.03 -1.94
C ASN A 180 -3.21 17.87 -1.55
N TYR A 181 -3.36 16.74 -2.22
CA TYR A 181 -2.50 15.58 -2.02
C TYR A 181 -1.07 15.89 -2.43
N ARG A 182 -0.12 15.32 -1.67
CA ARG A 182 1.29 15.34 -2.05
C ARG A 182 1.52 14.47 -3.27
N ALA A 183 2.36 14.94 -4.19
CA ALA A 183 2.75 14.18 -5.37
C ALA A 183 3.80 13.10 -5.02
N PHE A 184 3.48 11.85 -5.34
CA PHE A 184 4.42 10.73 -5.21
C PHE A 184 5.43 10.72 -6.38
N PRO A 185 6.72 10.40 -6.14
CA PRO A 185 7.37 10.19 -4.84
C PRO A 185 7.99 11.47 -4.24
N THR A 186 8.07 12.55 -5.01
CA THR A 186 8.97 13.69 -4.73
C THR A 186 8.53 14.58 -3.59
N GLU A 187 7.24 14.65 -3.28
CA GLU A 187 6.73 15.52 -2.22
C GLU A 187 6.58 14.82 -0.86
N PHE A 188 6.77 13.50 -0.81
CA PHE A 188 6.77 12.75 0.45
C PHE A 188 8.10 12.88 1.19
N ILE A 189 8.06 12.69 2.50
CA ILE A 189 9.22 12.82 3.38
C ILE A 189 9.76 11.40 3.64
N TRP A 190 10.99 11.15 3.20
CA TRP A 190 11.63 9.84 3.26
C TRP A 190 12.70 9.75 4.36
N GLU A 191 12.75 10.73 5.25
CA GLU A 191 13.72 10.86 6.32
C GLU A 191 13.01 10.70 7.68
N ASN A 192 13.72 10.21 8.70
CA ASN A 192 13.18 10.11 10.05
C ASN A 192 13.63 11.29 10.92
N ASP A 193 13.28 12.50 10.50
CA ASP A 193 13.62 13.74 11.20
C ASP A 193 12.53 14.17 12.18
N GLU A 194 12.86 15.05 13.13
CA GLU A 194 11.90 15.64 14.09
C GLU A 194 10.70 16.31 13.41
N ASN A 195 10.89 16.87 12.21
CA ASN A 195 9.84 17.49 11.42
C ASN A 195 8.92 16.49 10.71
N THR A 196 9.29 15.21 10.67
CA THR A 196 8.50 14.18 9.99
C THR A 196 7.39 13.70 10.90
N PRO A 197 6.12 13.84 10.49
CA PRO A 197 4.99 13.49 11.34
C PRO A 197 4.91 11.98 11.59
N GLU A 198 4.42 11.64 12.76
CA GLU A 198 4.08 10.26 13.10
C GLU A 198 3.06 9.69 12.10
N GLY A 199 3.21 8.41 11.77
CA GLY A 199 2.38 7.71 10.81
C GLY A 199 2.58 8.13 9.35
N HIS A 200 3.59 8.94 9.01
CA HIS A 200 3.82 9.34 7.62
C HIS A 200 4.05 8.14 6.69
N LEU A 201 4.75 7.12 7.17
CA LEU A 201 5.07 5.87 6.46
C LEU A 201 4.58 4.65 7.26
N PRO A 202 4.36 3.49 6.60
CA PRO A 202 4.39 3.26 5.15
C PRO A 202 3.20 3.88 4.40
N LEU A 203 3.34 4.16 3.11
CA LEU A 203 2.30 4.71 2.26
C LEU A 203 1.36 3.61 1.76
N THR A 204 0.06 3.92 1.77
CA THR A 204 -0.96 3.10 1.09
C THR A 204 -1.64 3.93 0.01
N ASN A 205 -1.63 3.42 -1.23
CA ASN A 205 -2.18 4.16 -2.36
C ASN A 205 -3.69 4.39 -2.21
N ALA A 206 -4.09 5.64 -1.95
CA ALA A 206 -5.48 6.04 -1.81
C ALA A 206 -6.16 6.51 -3.12
N LEU A 207 -5.48 6.41 -4.28
CA LEU A 207 -6.06 6.79 -5.59
C LEU A 207 -7.31 5.97 -5.96
N ARG A 208 -7.47 4.79 -5.35
CA ARG A 208 -8.63 3.89 -5.52
C ARG A 208 -9.59 3.94 -4.33
N GLY A 209 -9.50 4.99 -3.52
CA GLY A 209 -10.25 5.17 -2.29
C GLY A 209 -9.54 4.62 -1.05
N THR A 210 -10.14 4.83 0.11
CA THR A 210 -9.54 4.56 1.42
C THR A 210 -9.86 3.17 1.97
N ARG A 211 -10.64 2.36 1.23
CA ARG A 211 -11.06 1.03 1.69
C ARG A 211 -9.90 0.08 1.96
N LEU A 212 -8.84 0.13 1.15
CA LEU A 212 -7.66 -0.71 1.36
C LEU A 212 -7.02 -0.40 2.72
N LEU A 213 -6.71 0.88 2.95
CA LEU A 213 -6.12 1.34 4.21
C LEU A 213 -7.04 1.06 5.41
N GLN A 214 -8.35 1.27 5.25
CA GLN A 214 -9.33 0.94 6.27
C GLN A 214 -9.28 -0.55 6.65
N ASN A 215 -9.21 -1.46 5.67
CA ASN A 215 -9.17 -2.91 5.95
C ASN A 215 -7.85 -3.31 6.63
N ILE A 216 -6.74 -2.64 6.32
CA ILE A 216 -5.47 -2.83 7.04
C ILE A 216 -5.63 -2.40 8.51
N PHE A 217 -6.20 -1.22 8.77
CA PHE A 217 -6.37 -0.70 10.14
C PHE A 217 -7.37 -1.52 10.99
N THR A 218 -8.35 -2.17 10.36
CA THR A 218 -9.31 -3.04 11.04
C THR A 218 -8.93 -4.52 10.98
N HIS A 219 -7.70 -4.83 10.56
CA HIS A 219 -7.22 -6.21 10.51
C HIS A 219 -7.01 -6.74 11.94
N PRO A 220 -7.30 -8.03 12.21
CA PRO A 220 -7.06 -8.65 13.53
C PRO A 220 -5.62 -8.54 14.03
N ALA A 221 -4.66 -8.31 13.12
CA ALA A 221 -3.26 -8.03 13.44
C ALA A 221 -3.06 -6.88 14.44
N PHE A 222 -3.99 -5.93 14.51
CA PHE A 222 -3.84 -4.72 15.34
C PHE A 222 -4.90 -4.60 16.44
N GLU A 223 -5.72 -5.63 16.69
CA GLU A 223 -6.79 -5.56 17.70
C GLU A 223 -6.24 -5.36 19.12
N ASP A 224 -5.10 -5.98 19.45
CA ASP A 224 -4.48 -5.93 20.78
C ASP A 224 -3.94 -4.53 21.16
N ASP A 225 -3.65 -3.66 20.17
CA ASP A 225 -3.15 -2.30 20.40
C ASP A 225 -4.24 -1.35 20.96
N ASP A 226 -5.48 -1.83 21.07
CA ASP A 226 -6.65 -1.02 21.40
C ASP A 226 -6.89 -0.88 22.91
N GLU A 227 -6.35 -1.78 23.74
CA GLU A 227 -6.59 -1.79 25.19
C GLU A 227 -5.70 -0.79 25.96
N GLU A 228 -4.51 -0.48 25.46
CA GLU A 228 -3.56 0.42 26.14
C GLU A 228 -3.96 1.90 26.04
N ASP A 229 -4.71 2.28 25.00
CA ASP A 229 -5.06 3.69 24.74
C ASP A 229 -6.32 4.14 25.54
N GLU A 230 -7.10 3.22 26.12
CA GLU A 230 -8.27 3.57 26.96
C GLU A 230 -7.88 4.00 28.39
N GLU A 231 -6.69 3.60 28.86
CA GLU A 231 -6.21 3.95 30.20
C GLU A 231 -5.65 5.38 30.30
N GLU A 232 -5.23 5.99 29.18
CA GLU A 232 -4.72 7.37 29.17
C GLU A 232 -5.82 8.45 29.11
N GLU A 233 -7.07 8.11 28.75
CA GLU A 233 -8.19 9.08 28.78
C GLU A 233 -8.89 9.21 30.15
N ILE A 234 -8.59 8.35 31.13
CA ILE A 234 -9.17 8.41 32.50
C ILE A 234 -8.31 9.29 33.45
N GLY A 235 -7.45 10.15 32.88
CA GLY A 235 -6.46 10.92 33.62
C GLY A 235 -6.72 12.43 33.75
N THR A 236 -7.93 12.95 33.54
CA THR A 236 -8.24 14.36 33.89
C THR A 236 -9.74 14.62 33.95
N GLU A 237 -10.25 14.90 35.15
CA GLU A 237 -11.35 15.84 35.48
C GLU A 237 -12.16 15.35 36.70
N GLU A 238 -11.76 15.79 37.90
CA GLU A 238 -12.68 16.00 39.03
C GLU A 238 -12.79 17.51 39.31
N ASN A 239 -13.87 18.14 38.84
CA ASN A 239 -14.80 18.84 39.74
C ASN A 239 -16.07 19.24 39.00
N GLY A 240 -17.20 18.76 39.52
CA GLY A 240 -18.48 18.81 38.84
C GLY A 240 -19.23 20.15 38.93
N ASN A 241 -20.19 20.31 38.02
CA ASN A 241 -21.55 20.72 38.41
C ASN A 241 -22.59 20.45 37.30
N GLY A 242 -23.65 19.72 37.65
CA GLY A 242 -25.05 20.03 37.35
C GLY A 242 -25.55 20.19 35.90
N ASN A 243 -26.32 19.17 35.49
CA ASN A 243 -27.61 19.24 34.77
C ASN A 243 -27.67 19.41 33.22
N LYS A 244 -28.32 18.39 32.63
CA LYS A 244 -29.45 18.46 31.66
C LYS A 244 -29.17 18.03 30.19
N LEU A 245 -29.60 16.80 29.90
CA LEU A 245 -30.47 16.38 28.78
C LEU A 245 -30.64 17.36 27.60
N LEU A 246 -30.16 17.03 26.38
CA LEU A 246 -30.98 16.93 25.15
C LEU A 246 -30.19 16.74 23.83
N SER A 247 -30.76 15.85 23.01
CA SER A 247 -30.74 15.80 21.55
C SER A 247 -29.51 15.21 20.83
N LYS A 248 -29.68 13.92 20.47
CA LYS A 248 -29.03 13.27 19.32
C LYS A 248 -29.43 14.03 18.04
N LYS A 249 -28.49 14.67 17.37
CA LYS A 249 -28.67 15.16 16.00
C LYS A 249 -27.72 14.40 15.07
N LEU A 250 -28.26 13.34 14.49
CA LEU A 250 -27.67 12.59 13.38
C LEU A 250 -27.59 13.51 12.16
N PHE A 251 -26.39 13.93 11.78
CA PHE A 251 -26.16 14.52 10.46
C PHE A 251 -25.84 13.39 9.49
N LYS A 252 -26.79 13.14 8.58
CA LYS A 252 -26.69 12.15 7.51
C LYS A 252 -26.27 12.89 6.25
N THR A 253 -25.02 12.72 5.81
CA THR A 253 -24.52 13.32 4.58
C THR A 253 -24.90 12.40 3.41
N ASN A 254 -25.93 12.78 2.65
CA ASN A 254 -26.23 12.16 1.37
C ASN A 254 -25.38 12.83 0.30
N TYR A 255 -24.53 12.07 -0.37
CA TYR A 255 -23.98 12.47 -1.67
C TYR A 255 -24.36 11.41 -2.69
N THR A 256 -25.17 11.85 -3.66
CA THR A 256 -25.49 11.16 -4.91
C THR A 256 -24.92 12.05 -6.02
N PHE A 257 -24.13 11.46 -6.92
CA PHE A 257 -23.91 11.95 -8.28
C PHE A 257 -23.80 10.73 -9.19
#